data_AF-A0A1N7EQI6-F1
#
_entry.id   AF-A0A1N7EQI6-F1
#
_cell.length_a   1.000
_cell.length_b   1.000
_cell.length_c   1.000
_cell.angle_alpha   90.00
_cell.angle_beta   90.00
_cell.angle_gamma   90.00
#
_symmetry.space_group_name_H-M   'P 1'
#
loop_
_entity.id
_entity.type
_entity.pdbx_description
1 polymer ?
#
loop_
_entity_poly.entity_id
_entity_poly.type
_entity_poly.pdbx_seq_one_letter_code
_entity_poly.pdbx_strand_id
1 'polypeptide(L)'
;MYISDQARSEIEILLDGIARASSRIQALLGDHDSQGGQPAGVDDATNAAGSIDFSVVDAQPLTPRSFTYRWPTGEAKYVDAIRYTVRCDDNEYVFVVGAEEGGRAAYRRADRGRVVVFLRQTTSANSYYPLLEFAESDLDANLYAALIPKPGQKSARATVDDLDAVRGVAHLHKADIRRADQVFDSSANAPTLRVLVRRDDHNMLIAHSWWVGRLRRTAP
;
A
#
# COMPACT_ATOMS: atom_id res chain seq x y z
N MET A 1 3.62 39.18 -24.02
CA MET A 1 4.03 38.82 -22.64
C MET A 1 5.34 38.06 -22.78
N TYR A 2 6.47 38.69 -22.47
CA TYR A 2 7.78 38.06 -22.64
C TYR A 2 8.07 37.19 -21.42
N ILE A 3 8.40 35.92 -21.65
CA ILE A 3 8.87 35.01 -20.61
C ILE A 3 10.25 35.51 -20.17
N SER A 4 10.47 35.66 -18.87
CA SER A 4 11.77 36.11 -18.36
C SER A 4 12.86 35.09 -18.67
N ASP A 5 14.10 35.54 -18.86
CA ASP A 5 15.24 34.65 -19.12
C ASP A 5 15.44 33.62 -18.00
N GLN A 6 15.06 33.98 -16.77
CA GLN A 6 15.01 33.09 -15.61
C GLN A 6 14.03 31.92 -15.82
N ALA A 7 12.79 32.23 -16.23
CA ALA A 7 11.77 31.20 -16.47
C ALA A 7 12.15 30.30 -17.66
N ARG A 8 12.87 30.83 -18.66
CA ARG A 8 13.41 30.03 -19.76
C ARG A 8 14.48 29.04 -19.30
N SER A 9 15.39 29.48 -18.43
CA SER A 9 16.44 28.62 -17.88
C SER A 9 15.87 27.50 -16.98
N GLU A 10 14.84 27.80 -16.19
CA GLU A 10 14.18 26.78 -15.35
C GLU A 10 13.47 25.72 -16.20
N ILE A 11 12.85 26.12 -17.30
CA ILE A 11 12.21 25.21 -18.26
C ILE A 11 13.25 24.30 -18.92
N GLU A 12 14.40 24.83 -19.33
CA GLU A 12 15.47 24.03 -19.97
C GLU A 12 16.02 22.97 -19.00
N ILE A 13 16.24 23.32 -17.73
CA ILE A 13 16.68 22.37 -16.69
C ILE A 13 15.64 21.26 -16.48
N LEU A 14 14.34 21.61 -16.48
CA LEU A 14 13.24 20.67 -16.35
C LEU A 14 13.19 19.69 -17.52
N LEU A 15 13.36 20.18 -18.75
CA LEU A 15 13.35 19.37 -19.96
C LEU A 15 14.54 18.39 -20.01
N ASP A 16 15.74 18.82 -19.58
CA ASP A 16 16.90 17.94 -19.45
C ASP A 16 16.72 16.87 -18.36
N GLY A 17 15.98 17.19 -17.29
CA GLY A 17 15.57 16.23 -16.28
C GLY A 17 14.66 15.13 -16.85
N ILE A 18 13.67 15.54 -17.64
CA ILE A 18 12.71 14.64 -18.30
C ILE A 18 13.43 13.73 -19.31
N ALA A 19 14.32 14.26 -20.16
CA ALA A 19 15.05 13.49 -21.16
C ALA A 19 15.93 12.38 -20.52
N ARG A 20 16.57 12.69 -19.39
CA ARG A 20 17.37 11.72 -18.62
C ARG A 20 16.50 10.64 -17.97
N ALA A 21 15.33 11.01 -17.42
CA ALA A 21 14.39 10.06 -16.86
C ALA A 21 13.85 9.10 -17.94
N SER A 22 13.48 9.62 -19.12
CA SER A 22 13.01 8.81 -20.25
C SER A 22 14.06 7.81 -20.74
N SER A 23 15.32 8.23 -20.85
CA SER A 23 16.43 7.35 -21.26
C SER A 23 16.64 6.19 -20.27
N ARG A 24 16.49 6.46 -18.97
CA ARG A 24 16.62 5.44 -17.92
C ARG A 24 15.47 4.44 -17.94
N ILE A 25 14.25 4.90 -18.25
CA ILE A 25 13.08 4.03 -18.42
C ILE A 25 13.27 3.11 -19.64
N GLN A 26 13.76 3.63 -20.76
CA GLN A 26 14.03 2.81 -21.95
C GLN A 26 15.11 1.75 -21.69
N ALA A 27 16.17 2.09 -20.95
CA ALA A 27 17.20 1.13 -20.56
C ALA A 27 16.63 0.00 -19.68
N LEU A 28 15.70 0.31 -18.76
CA LEU A 28 15.04 -0.69 -17.93
C LEU A 28 14.08 -1.60 -18.71
N LEU A 29 13.50 -1.11 -19.80
CA LEU A 29 12.58 -1.87 -20.65
C LEU A 29 13.31 -2.72 -21.71
N GLY A 30 14.54 -2.35 -22.08
CA GLY A 30 15.34 -3.08 -23.08
C GLY A 30 16.09 -4.31 -22.58
N ASP A 31 16.15 -4.54 -21.27
CA ASP A 31 17.00 -5.59 -20.65
C ASP A 31 16.25 -6.92 -20.40
N HIS A 32 15.04 -7.08 -20.97
CA HIS A 32 14.17 -8.22 -20.65
C HIS A 32 14.19 -9.40 -21.65
N ASP A 33 14.94 -9.30 -22.74
CA ASP A 33 15.03 -10.35 -23.78
C ASP A 33 16.42 -11.01 -23.80
N SER A 34 16.79 -11.75 -22.76
CA SER A 34 17.79 -12.85 -22.83
C SER A 34 17.99 -13.51 -21.46
N GLN A 35 17.37 -14.68 -21.25
CA GLN A 35 18.05 -15.95 -20.91
C GLN A 35 17.05 -17.00 -20.42
N GLY A 36 16.89 -18.04 -21.24
CA GLY A 36 16.22 -19.28 -20.87
C GLY A 36 17.14 -20.19 -20.03
N GLY A 37 16.52 -20.95 -19.13
CA GLY A 37 17.18 -21.98 -18.33
C GLY A 37 16.19 -22.63 -17.38
N GLN A 38 15.53 -23.69 -17.85
CA GLN A 38 14.64 -24.54 -17.05
C GLN A 38 15.47 -25.47 -16.15
N PRO A 39 15.03 -25.73 -14.91
CA PRO A 39 15.00 -27.12 -14.46
C PRO A 39 13.65 -27.51 -13.85
N ALA A 40 13.40 -28.80 -13.91
CA ALA A 40 12.17 -29.49 -13.56
C ALA A 40 11.99 -29.67 -12.04
N GLY A 41 10.73 -29.65 -11.62
CA GLY A 41 10.17 -30.53 -10.58
C GLY A 41 10.37 -30.12 -9.12
N VAL A 42 9.48 -29.27 -8.59
CA VAL A 42 9.02 -29.32 -7.18
C VAL A 42 7.54 -28.94 -7.14
N ASP A 43 6.73 -29.80 -6.53
CA ASP A 43 5.27 -29.69 -6.41
C ASP A 43 4.80 -28.44 -5.65
N ASP A 44 4.05 -27.61 -6.37
CA ASP A 44 2.74 -27.00 -6.05
C ASP A 44 2.33 -26.81 -4.57
N ALA A 45 2.69 -25.63 -4.00
CA ALA A 45 1.94 -24.95 -2.92
C ALA A 45 2.47 -23.53 -2.57
N THR A 46 3.55 -23.06 -3.20
CA THR A 46 4.26 -21.83 -2.79
C THR A 46 4.13 -20.63 -3.74
N ASN A 47 3.43 -20.77 -4.88
CA ASN A 47 3.25 -19.69 -5.86
C ASN A 47 1.93 -18.91 -5.69
N ALA A 48 1.67 -18.41 -4.48
CA ALA A 48 0.81 -17.23 -4.30
C ALA A 48 1.64 -15.92 -4.39
N ALA A 49 2.88 -16.00 -4.88
CA ALA A 49 3.78 -14.87 -5.11
C ALA A 49 3.65 -14.34 -6.55
N GLY A 50 2.42 -14.26 -7.07
CA GLY A 50 2.15 -13.47 -8.25
C GLY A 50 2.38 -12.00 -7.92
N SER A 51 3.01 -11.26 -8.84
CA SER A 51 2.90 -9.79 -8.83
C SER A 51 1.44 -9.44 -8.59
N ILE A 52 1.14 -8.55 -7.64
CA ILE A 52 -0.17 -7.94 -7.63
C ILE A 52 -0.10 -6.89 -8.72
N ASP A 53 -0.20 -7.35 -9.97
CA ASP A 53 -0.36 -6.48 -11.11
C ASP A 53 -1.77 -5.91 -11.01
N PHE A 54 -1.82 -4.71 -10.44
CA PHE A 54 -3.00 -3.89 -10.51
C PHE A 54 -2.67 -2.55 -11.14
N SER A 55 -3.65 -2.02 -11.85
CA SER A 55 -3.60 -0.67 -12.39
C SER A 55 -4.74 0.16 -11.82
N VAL A 56 -4.44 1.37 -11.36
CA VAL A 56 -5.47 2.35 -11.01
C VAL A 56 -6.14 2.82 -12.31
N VAL A 57 -7.44 2.57 -12.43
CA VAL A 57 -8.27 2.97 -13.57
C VAL A 57 -8.87 4.36 -13.34
N ASP A 58 -9.30 4.63 -12.11
CA ASP A 58 -9.91 5.90 -11.71
C ASP A 58 -9.59 6.21 -10.25
N ALA A 59 -9.50 7.50 -9.94
CA ALA A 59 -9.26 8.02 -8.59
C ALA A 59 -10.14 9.26 -8.35
N GLN A 60 -11.06 9.14 -7.40
CA GLN A 60 -12.03 10.18 -7.07
C GLN A 60 -11.90 10.59 -5.60
N PRO A 61 -11.43 11.81 -5.30
CA PRO A 61 -11.52 12.37 -3.96
C PRO A 61 -12.97 12.43 -3.50
N LEU A 62 -13.23 12.00 -2.27
CA LEU A 62 -14.53 12.11 -1.63
C LEU A 62 -14.60 13.41 -0.82
N THR A 63 -15.80 13.97 -0.69
CA THR A 63 -16.03 15.13 0.17
C THR A 63 -15.61 14.81 1.60
N PRO A 64 -14.89 15.69 2.31
CA PRO A 64 -14.49 15.44 3.68
C PRO A 64 -15.67 15.03 4.57
N ARG A 65 -15.48 14.00 5.40
CA ARG A 65 -16.50 13.41 6.28
C ARG A 65 -17.72 12.80 5.56
N SER A 66 -17.71 12.69 4.22
CA SER A 66 -18.79 12.01 3.49
C SER A 66 -18.68 10.49 3.52
N PHE A 67 -17.51 9.96 3.92
CA PHE A 67 -17.30 8.54 4.17
C PHE A 67 -17.18 8.29 5.67
N THR A 68 -18.02 7.40 6.19
CA THR A 68 -17.98 6.94 7.58
C THR A 68 -17.92 5.43 7.63
N TYR A 69 -17.34 4.90 8.70
CA TYR A 69 -17.32 3.47 8.95
C TYR A 69 -17.69 3.18 10.39
N ARG A 70 -18.57 2.20 10.61
CA ARG A 70 -19.00 1.78 11.94
C ARG A 70 -18.13 0.62 12.42
N TRP A 71 -17.19 0.93 13.30
CA TRP A 71 -16.43 -0.05 14.06
C TRP A 71 -17.28 -0.62 15.21
N PRO A 72 -16.91 -1.79 15.77
CA PRO A 72 -17.55 -2.32 16.98
C PRO A 72 -17.53 -1.33 18.16
N THR A 73 -16.53 -0.44 18.21
CA THR A 73 -16.33 0.55 19.27
C THR A 73 -17.04 1.88 19.00
N GLY A 74 -17.61 2.10 17.82
CA GLY A 74 -18.24 3.36 17.43
C GLY A 74 -18.08 3.71 15.96
N GLU A 75 -18.65 4.84 15.57
CA GLU A 75 -18.53 5.38 14.21
C GLU A 75 -17.28 6.24 14.07
N ALA A 76 -16.54 6.03 12.99
CA ALA A 76 -15.38 6.83 12.60
C ALA A 76 -15.69 7.58 11.29
N LYS A 77 -15.20 8.82 11.20
CA LYS A 77 -15.30 9.68 10.01
C LYS A 77 -13.95 9.79 9.34
N TYR A 78 -13.94 9.98 8.02
CA TYR A 78 -12.71 10.10 7.25
C TYR A 78 -12.69 11.43 6.50
N VAL A 79 -11.57 12.17 6.60
CA VAL A 79 -11.45 13.55 6.08
C VAL A 79 -10.76 13.62 4.73
N ASP A 80 -9.78 12.74 4.49
CA ASP A 80 -9.02 12.68 3.24
C ASP A 80 -9.23 11.31 2.58
N ALA A 81 -10.48 11.01 2.24
CA ALA A 81 -10.86 9.75 1.62
C ALA A 81 -10.80 9.86 0.09
N ILE A 82 -10.11 8.93 -0.56
CA ILE A 82 -10.07 8.80 -2.01
C ILE A 82 -10.62 7.43 -2.39
N ARG A 83 -11.57 7.41 -3.31
CA ARG A 83 -12.07 6.18 -3.94
C ARG A 83 -11.20 5.85 -5.14
N TYR A 84 -10.72 4.62 -5.21
CA TYR A 84 -9.96 4.11 -6.33
C TYR A 84 -10.73 3.00 -7.01
N THR A 85 -10.85 3.06 -8.33
CA THR A 85 -11.21 1.90 -9.15
C THR A 85 -9.91 1.29 -9.64
N VAL A 86 -9.71 0.03 -9.32
CA VAL A 86 -8.46 -0.69 -9.56
C VAL A 86 -8.79 -1.94 -10.37
N ARG A 87 -8.07 -2.15 -11.46
CA ARG A 87 -8.14 -3.38 -12.22
C ARG A 87 -7.06 -4.33 -11.71
N CYS A 88 -7.46 -5.50 -11.25
CA CYS A 88 -6.57 -6.63 -10.94
C CYS A 88 -7.02 -7.78 -11.84
N ASP A 89 -6.10 -8.33 -12.62
CA ASP A 89 -6.42 -9.30 -13.67
C ASP A 89 -7.53 -8.76 -14.60
N ASP A 90 -8.56 -9.54 -14.87
CA ASP A 90 -9.73 -9.16 -15.70
C ASP A 90 -10.86 -8.49 -14.90
N ASN A 91 -10.65 -8.18 -13.61
CA ASN A 91 -11.71 -7.69 -12.72
C ASN A 91 -11.43 -6.28 -12.19
N GLU A 92 -12.50 -5.51 -12.02
CA GLU A 92 -12.44 -4.19 -11.37
C GLU A 92 -12.92 -4.25 -9.92
N TYR A 93 -12.12 -3.68 -9.04
CA TYR A 93 -12.36 -3.58 -7.62
C TYR A 93 -12.37 -2.11 -7.21
N VAL A 94 -13.27 -1.77 -6.28
CA VAL A 94 -13.35 -0.41 -5.75
C VAL A 94 -12.81 -0.38 -4.33
N PHE A 95 -11.78 0.42 -4.14
CA PHE A 95 -11.17 0.68 -2.85
C PHE A 95 -11.50 2.07 -2.36
N VAL A 96 -11.52 2.26 -1.04
CA VAL A 96 -11.46 3.58 -0.42
C VAL A 96 -10.24 3.60 0.49
N VAL A 97 -9.35 4.56 0.28
CA VAL A 97 -8.23 4.84 1.18
C VAL A 97 -8.61 6.10 1.95
N GLY A 98 -8.72 6.02 3.27
CA GLY A 98 -9.16 7.14 4.09
C GLY A 98 -8.27 7.36 5.31
N ALA A 99 -7.91 8.62 5.55
CA ALA A 99 -7.37 9.06 6.82
C ALA A 99 -8.51 9.35 7.81
N GLU A 100 -8.46 8.72 8.99
CA GLU A 100 -9.47 8.91 10.02
C GLU A 100 -9.37 10.30 10.65
N GLU A 101 -10.52 10.93 10.83
CA GLU A 101 -10.67 12.17 11.58
C GLU A 101 -10.27 11.98 13.05
N GLY A 102 -9.33 12.81 13.52
CA GLY A 102 -8.83 12.72 14.90
C GLY A 102 -7.87 11.55 15.13
N GLY A 103 -7.38 10.91 14.05
CA GLY A 103 -6.36 9.87 14.13
C GLY A 103 -6.79 8.67 14.97
N ARG A 104 -5.86 8.05 15.70
CA ARG A 104 -6.06 6.84 16.51
C ARG A 104 -6.77 7.13 17.84
N ALA A 105 -7.77 8.00 17.85
CA ALA A 105 -8.58 8.31 19.02
C ALA A 105 -9.22 7.05 19.62
N ALA A 106 -9.65 6.09 18.78
CA ALA A 106 -10.17 4.79 19.20
C ALA A 106 -9.17 3.95 20.03
N TYR A 107 -7.86 4.23 19.92
CA TYR A 107 -6.79 3.58 20.67
C TYR A 107 -6.10 4.51 21.68
N ARG A 108 -6.77 5.61 22.07
CA ARG A 108 -6.23 6.62 23.00
C ARG A 108 -4.92 7.28 22.52
N ARG A 109 -4.70 7.33 21.19
CA ARG A 109 -3.59 8.04 20.54
C ARG A 109 -4.17 9.04 19.52
N ALA A 110 -5.03 9.93 20.00
CA ALA A 110 -5.78 10.88 19.17
C ALA A 110 -4.88 11.92 18.46
N ASP A 111 -3.62 12.00 18.88
CA ASP A 111 -2.55 12.80 18.29
C ASP A 111 -1.86 12.14 17.09
N ARG A 112 -2.18 10.87 16.78
CA ARG A 112 -1.46 10.07 15.77
C ARG A 112 -2.36 9.63 14.64
N GLY A 113 -1.91 9.79 13.41
CA GLY A 113 -2.68 9.44 12.22
C GLY A 113 -3.04 7.95 12.11
N ARG A 114 -4.17 7.69 11.44
CA ARG A 114 -4.60 6.38 11.00
C ARG A 114 -5.09 6.45 9.57
N VAL A 115 -4.58 5.57 8.72
CA VAL A 115 -5.09 5.34 7.37
C VAL A 115 -5.69 3.94 7.31
N VAL A 116 -6.87 3.80 6.70
CA VAL A 116 -7.52 2.51 6.52
C VAL A 116 -7.86 2.34 5.05
N VAL A 117 -7.60 1.13 4.54
CA VAL A 117 -8.00 0.74 3.18
C VAL A 117 -9.21 -0.16 3.27
N PHE A 118 -10.26 0.23 2.56
CA PHE A 118 -11.53 -0.47 2.47
C PHE A 118 -11.72 -1.06 1.08
N LEU A 119 -12.34 -2.23 1.00
CA LEU A 119 -12.78 -2.85 -0.24
C LEU A 119 -14.31 -2.83 -0.33
N ARG A 120 -14.86 -2.40 -1.46
CA ARG A 120 -16.31 -2.46 -1.71
C ARG A 120 -16.77 -3.91 -1.76
N GLN A 121 -17.80 -4.24 -1.00
CA GLN A 121 -18.44 -5.55 -1.05
C GLN A 121 -19.34 -5.65 -2.28
N THR A 122 -19.34 -6.80 -2.94
CA THR A 122 -20.12 -7.03 -4.17
C THR A 122 -21.63 -6.93 -3.95
N THR A 123 -22.10 -7.12 -2.72
CA THR A 123 -23.52 -7.13 -2.36
C THR A 123 -24.17 -5.75 -2.26
N SER A 124 -23.38 -4.66 -2.22
CA SER A 124 -23.92 -3.30 -2.17
C SER A 124 -22.89 -2.27 -2.63
N ALA A 125 -23.33 -1.34 -3.48
CA ALA A 125 -22.49 -0.26 -4.00
C ALA A 125 -21.88 0.64 -2.89
N ASN A 126 -22.52 0.67 -1.72
CA ASN A 126 -22.13 1.50 -0.58
C ASN A 126 -21.68 0.69 0.65
N SER A 127 -21.53 -0.64 0.52
CA SER A 127 -21.00 -1.46 1.62
C SER A 127 -19.51 -1.72 1.41
N TYR A 128 -18.74 -1.51 2.46
CA TYR A 128 -17.28 -1.58 2.42
C TYR A 128 -16.76 -2.41 3.59
N TYR A 129 -15.72 -3.20 3.34
CA TYR A 129 -15.02 -4.00 4.33
C TYR A 129 -13.61 -3.43 4.58
N PRO A 130 -13.20 -3.19 5.84
CA PRO A 130 -11.86 -2.69 6.15
C PRO A 130 -10.83 -3.83 5.98
N LEU A 131 -9.96 -3.73 4.99
CA LEU A 131 -8.94 -4.74 4.74
C LEU A 131 -7.78 -4.62 5.74
N LEU A 132 -7.26 -3.40 5.88
CA LEU A 132 -6.04 -3.17 6.64
C LEU A 132 -5.95 -1.74 7.19
N GLU A 133 -5.44 -1.66 8.42
CA GLU A 133 -5.07 -0.41 9.09
C GLU A 133 -3.56 -0.17 8.95
N PHE A 134 -3.22 1.08 8.64
CA PHE A 134 -1.87 1.62 8.70
C PHE A 134 -1.84 2.70 9.79
N ALA A 135 -0.97 2.52 10.78
CA ALA A 135 -0.83 3.44 11.90
C ALA A 135 0.39 4.34 11.66
N GLU A 136 0.26 5.63 11.93
CA GLU A 136 1.40 6.56 11.87
C GLU A 136 2.56 6.07 12.73
N SER A 137 3.77 6.06 12.15
CA SER A 137 5.01 5.60 12.79
C SER A 137 5.56 6.64 13.77
N ASP A 138 6.30 6.20 14.80
CA ASP A 138 7.00 7.10 15.72
C ASP A 138 8.30 7.67 15.10
N LEU A 139 8.66 7.23 13.89
CA LEU A 139 9.85 7.66 13.16
C LEU A 139 9.63 8.94 12.35
N ASP A 140 8.50 9.03 11.66
CA ASP A 140 8.13 10.15 10.78
C ASP A 140 6.60 10.20 10.65
N ALA A 141 6.02 11.40 10.76
CA ALA A 141 4.56 11.62 10.69
C ALA A 141 3.95 11.33 9.31
N ASN A 142 4.77 11.22 8.26
CA ASN A 142 4.36 10.84 6.91
C ASN A 142 4.51 9.34 6.63
N LEU A 143 5.15 8.59 7.53
CA LEU A 143 5.31 7.14 7.41
C LEU A 143 4.26 6.43 8.24
N TYR A 144 3.57 5.51 7.59
CA TYR A 144 2.51 4.70 8.18
C TYR A 144 2.90 3.25 8.10
N ALA A 145 2.73 2.54 9.21
CA ALA A 145 3.15 1.17 9.36
C ALA A 145 1.94 0.22 9.44
N ALA A 146 1.98 -0.84 8.63
CA ALA A 146 1.01 -1.93 8.67
C ALA A 146 1.67 -3.25 9.02
N LEU A 147 0.89 -4.16 9.61
CA LEU A 147 1.34 -5.51 9.93
C LEU A 147 1.59 -6.32 8.66
N ILE A 148 2.65 -7.13 8.66
CA ILE A 148 2.91 -8.13 7.62
C ILE A 148 2.45 -9.50 8.16
N PRO A 149 1.44 -10.16 7.56
CA PRO A 149 1.15 -11.56 7.88
C PRO A 149 2.28 -12.47 7.42
N LYS A 150 2.43 -13.62 8.08
CA LYS A 150 3.34 -14.67 7.61
C LYS A 150 2.84 -15.19 6.25
N PRO A 151 3.70 -15.25 5.21
CA PRO A 151 3.29 -15.74 3.89
C PRO A 151 2.59 -17.10 3.98
N GLY A 152 1.45 -17.23 3.29
CA GLY A 152 0.62 -18.44 3.30
C GLY A 152 -0.22 -18.67 4.57
N GLN A 153 -0.09 -17.84 5.60
CA GLN A 153 -0.85 -17.98 6.84
C GLN A 153 -1.87 -16.86 7.02
N LYS A 154 -3.13 -17.23 7.33
CA LYS A 154 -4.24 -16.27 7.40
C LYS A 154 -4.11 -15.24 8.52
N SER A 155 -3.64 -15.69 9.69
CA SER A 155 -3.72 -14.91 10.94
C SER A 155 -2.38 -14.74 11.65
N ALA A 156 -1.35 -15.50 11.27
CA ALA A 156 -0.03 -15.37 11.87
C ALA A 156 0.69 -14.13 11.35
N ARG A 157 1.49 -13.52 12.22
CA ARG A 157 2.26 -12.32 11.91
C ARG A 157 3.69 -12.73 11.58
N ALA A 158 4.25 -12.15 10.53
CA ALA A 158 5.65 -12.37 10.17
C ALA A 158 6.56 -11.79 11.24
N THR A 159 7.66 -12.47 11.49
CA THR A 159 8.77 -12.05 12.37
C THR A 159 10.05 -11.93 11.54
N VAL A 160 11.17 -11.57 12.19
CA VAL A 160 12.48 -11.44 11.52
C VAL A 160 12.88 -12.74 10.83
N ASP A 161 12.55 -13.89 11.41
CA ASP A 161 12.85 -15.21 10.84
C ASP A 161 12.10 -15.47 9.53
N ASP A 162 11.02 -14.73 9.27
CA ASP A 162 10.23 -14.83 8.04
C ASP A 162 10.65 -13.80 6.98
N LEU A 163 11.69 -12.98 7.23
CA LEU A 163 12.03 -11.83 6.37
C LEU A 163 12.30 -12.23 4.92
N ASP A 164 13.05 -13.32 4.69
CA ASP A 164 13.35 -13.78 3.33
C ASP A 164 12.08 -14.21 2.59
N ALA A 165 11.18 -14.93 3.26
CA ALA A 165 9.89 -15.32 2.70
C ALA A 165 9.01 -14.09 2.41
N VAL A 166 9.03 -13.08 3.29
CA VAL A 166 8.35 -11.80 3.09
C VAL A 166 8.90 -11.06 1.88
N ARG A 167 10.23 -11.04 1.69
CA ARG A 167 10.90 -10.41 0.55
C ARG A 167 10.69 -11.12 -0.78
N GLY A 168 10.21 -12.37 -0.74
CA GLY A 168 9.72 -13.10 -1.90
C GLY A 168 8.34 -12.63 -2.40
N VAL A 169 7.60 -11.84 -1.60
CA VAL A 169 6.33 -11.23 -2.04
C VAL A 169 6.64 -10.01 -2.90
N ALA A 170 6.14 -9.99 -4.14
CA ALA A 170 6.53 -9.04 -5.18
C ALA A 170 6.55 -7.56 -4.74
N HIS A 171 5.45 -7.04 -4.18
CA HIS A 171 5.38 -5.63 -3.73
C HIS A 171 6.19 -5.35 -2.47
N LEU A 172 6.60 -6.38 -1.72
CA LEU A 172 7.41 -6.24 -0.51
C LEU A 172 8.91 -6.38 -0.78
N HIS A 173 9.31 -6.82 -1.98
CA HIS A 173 10.71 -7.08 -2.32
C HIS A 173 11.63 -5.89 -1.99
N LYS A 174 11.23 -4.66 -2.34
CA LYS A 174 12.00 -3.42 -2.08
C LYS A 174 11.39 -2.50 -1.02
N ALA A 175 10.34 -2.94 -0.33
CA ALA A 175 9.65 -2.10 0.66
C ALA A 175 10.53 -1.81 1.89
N ASP A 176 10.30 -0.70 2.59
CA ASP A 176 10.90 -0.48 3.92
C ASP A 176 10.18 -1.39 4.91
N ILE A 177 10.89 -2.38 5.44
CA ILE A 177 10.36 -3.38 6.36
C ILE A 177 11.19 -3.33 7.63
N ARG A 178 10.52 -3.13 8.77
CA ARG A 178 11.17 -3.02 10.08
C ARG A 178 10.43 -3.83 11.12
N ARG A 179 11.08 -4.09 12.24
CA ARG A 179 10.39 -4.66 13.40
C ARG A 179 9.51 -3.62 14.07
N ALA A 180 8.44 -4.07 14.70
CA ALA A 180 7.50 -3.16 15.36
C ALA A 180 8.12 -2.33 16.49
N ASP A 181 9.16 -2.83 17.17
CA ASP A 181 9.93 -2.12 18.21
C ASP A 181 10.92 -1.09 17.66
N GLN A 182 11.16 -1.10 16.34
CA GLN A 182 11.95 -0.07 15.65
C GLN A 182 11.08 1.03 15.04
N VAL A 183 9.76 0.85 15.06
CA VAL A 183 8.78 1.73 14.42
C VAL A 183 7.91 2.45 15.45
N PHE A 184 7.68 1.79 16.58
CA PHE A 184 6.88 2.31 17.68
C PHE A 184 7.66 2.25 18.99
N ASP A 185 7.68 3.36 19.73
CA ASP A 185 8.29 3.51 21.05
C ASP A 185 7.70 2.55 22.08
N SER A 186 6.46 2.11 21.85
CA SER A 186 5.79 1.09 22.64
C SER A 186 5.02 0.12 21.74
N SER A 187 5.51 -1.12 21.65
CA SER A 187 4.89 -2.21 20.89
C SER A 187 4.84 -3.50 21.70
N ALA A 188 3.64 -3.86 22.16
CA ALA A 188 3.36 -5.17 22.80
C ALA A 188 3.49 -6.36 21.83
N ASN A 189 3.76 -6.11 20.55
CA ASN A 189 3.77 -7.11 19.48
C ASN A 189 5.15 -7.25 18.82
N ALA A 190 6.24 -6.86 19.50
CA ALA A 190 7.59 -7.22 19.07
C ALA A 190 7.78 -8.75 19.16
N PRO A 191 8.54 -9.39 18.24
CA PRO A 191 9.33 -8.82 17.14
C PRO A 191 8.62 -8.88 15.77
N THR A 192 7.30 -8.60 15.69
CA THR A 192 6.59 -8.69 14.41
C THR A 192 7.06 -7.64 13.40
N LEU A 193 7.08 -8.02 12.12
CA LEU A 193 7.44 -7.11 11.03
C LEU A 193 6.31 -6.13 10.70
N ARG A 194 6.73 -4.96 10.21
CA ARG A 194 5.90 -3.88 9.70
C ARG A 194 6.44 -3.45 8.35
N VAL A 195 5.53 -3.21 7.41
CA VAL A 195 5.86 -2.46 6.20
C VAL A 195 5.61 -0.98 6.47
N LEU A 196 6.56 -0.12 6.10
CA LEU A 196 6.42 1.32 6.19
C LEU A 196 6.07 1.86 4.82
N VAL A 197 5.00 2.66 4.77
CA VAL A 197 4.42 3.19 3.55
C VAL A 197 4.18 4.67 3.75
N ARG A 198 4.49 5.50 2.76
CA ARG A 198 4.15 6.92 2.83
C ARG A 198 2.64 7.09 2.68
N ARG A 199 2.08 8.09 3.36
CA ARG A 199 0.64 8.38 3.32
C ARG A 199 0.08 8.57 1.90
N ASP A 200 0.87 9.14 1.00
CA ASP A 200 0.52 9.45 -0.39
C ASP A 200 0.79 8.30 -1.39
N ASP A 201 1.46 7.24 -0.94
CA ASP A 201 1.75 6.06 -1.75
C ASP A 201 0.53 5.10 -1.80
N HIS A 202 -0.51 5.54 -2.50
CA HIS A 202 -1.76 4.79 -2.67
C HIS A 202 -1.54 3.42 -3.31
N ASN A 203 -0.56 3.29 -4.22
CA ASN A 203 -0.23 2.01 -4.82
C ASN A 203 0.21 1.02 -3.76
N MET A 204 1.17 1.37 -2.91
CA MET A 204 1.64 0.47 -1.87
C MET A 204 0.57 0.19 -0.80
N LEU A 205 -0.24 1.20 -0.44
CA LEU A 205 -1.37 1.03 0.48
C LEU A 205 -2.38 0.00 -0.04
N ILE A 206 -2.77 0.11 -1.31
CA ILE A 206 -3.73 -0.80 -1.95
C ILE A 206 -3.10 -2.18 -2.16
N ALA A 207 -1.88 -2.28 -2.72
CA ALA A 207 -1.16 -3.52 -2.96
C ALA A 207 -1.10 -4.38 -1.70
N HIS A 208 -0.64 -3.76 -0.61
CA HIS A 208 -0.45 -4.47 0.65
C HIS A 208 -1.78 -4.86 1.28
N SER A 209 -2.78 -3.98 1.25
CA SER A 209 -4.12 -4.29 1.76
C SER A 209 -4.80 -5.42 0.99
N TRP A 210 -4.67 -5.43 -0.34
CA TRP A 210 -5.19 -6.48 -1.20
C TRP A 210 -4.56 -7.83 -0.90
N TRP A 211 -3.22 -7.89 -0.83
CA TRP A 211 -2.48 -9.09 -0.45
C TRP A 211 -2.96 -9.67 0.89
N VAL A 212 -3.03 -8.82 1.93
CA VAL A 212 -3.49 -9.23 3.26
C VAL A 212 -4.95 -9.67 3.21
N GLY A 213 -5.79 -8.99 2.43
CA GLY A 213 -7.19 -9.35 2.20
C GLY A 213 -7.35 -10.75 1.60
N ARG A 214 -6.56 -11.08 0.58
CA ARG A 214 -6.58 -12.41 -0.06
C ARG A 214 -6.13 -13.51 0.89
N LEU A 215 -5.06 -13.28 1.65
CA LEU A 215 -4.60 -14.22 2.68
C LEU A 215 -5.69 -14.50 3.73
N ARG A 216 -6.44 -13.47 4.12
CA ARG A 216 -7.53 -13.59 5.10
C ARG A 216 -8.84 -14.11 4.53
N ARG A 217 -8.94 -14.28 3.19
CA ARG A 217 -10.17 -14.58 2.46
C ARG A 217 -11.27 -13.52 2.67
N THR A 218 -10.86 -12.26 2.84
CA THR A 218 -11.74 -11.09 2.92
C THR A 218 -11.73 -10.27 1.63
N ALA A 219 -10.77 -10.54 0.75
CA ALA A 219 -10.78 -10.16 -0.65
C ALA A 219 -10.91 -11.44 -1.51
N PRO A 220 -11.54 -11.34 -2.70
CA PRO A 220 -11.70 -12.46 -3.62
C PRO A 220 -10.35 -12.95 -4.20
#